data_AF-A0A925RQC6-F1
#
_entry.id   AF-A0A925RQC6-F1
#
_cell.length_a   1.000
_cell.length_b   1.000
_cell.length_c   1.000
_cell.angle_alpha   90.00
_cell.angle_beta   90.00
_cell.angle_gamma   90.00
#
_symmetry.space_group_name_H-M   'P 1'
#
loop_
_entity.id
_entity.type
_entity.pdbx_description
1 polymer ?
#
loop_
_entity_poly.entity_id
_entity_poly.type
_entity_poly.pdbx_seq_one_letter_code
_entity_poly.pdbx_strand_id
1 'polypeptide(L)'
;MTATRDAEYVPPERGDVVTVPSQRVGVTNGLLLRFPQIHSVGDLSLLTLPGVAIVGARKATPEGRRRAAQLAQDCARAGVVVVSGLAEGIDYAAHTAAIEHGGRTIAIVGTPLDKVYPAKHGELQQDWSTR
;
A
#
# COMPACT_ATOMS: atom_id res chain seq x y z
N MET A 1 -22.94 -10.71 -31.45
CA MET A 1 -21.61 -10.28 -31.90
C MET A 1 -20.69 -10.32 -30.69
N THR A 2 -19.53 -10.95 -30.86
CA THR A 2 -18.91 -11.89 -29.92
C THR A 2 -18.15 -11.24 -28.76
N ALA A 3 -18.42 -11.78 -27.55
CA ALA A 3 -17.61 -11.90 -26.33
C ALA A 3 -16.58 -10.82 -25.93
N THR A 4 -16.82 -10.29 -24.73
CA THR A 4 -15.88 -9.72 -23.74
C THR A 4 -14.45 -10.27 -23.83
N ARG A 5 -13.47 -9.37 -23.97
CA ARG A 5 -12.08 -9.60 -23.59
C ARG A 5 -11.52 -8.36 -22.90
N ASP A 6 -12.04 -8.08 -21.70
CA ASP A 6 -11.28 -7.36 -20.70
C ASP A 6 -10.19 -8.32 -20.22
N ALA A 7 -8.92 -7.91 -20.31
CA ALA A 7 -7.78 -8.78 -20.00
C ALA A 7 -7.85 -9.26 -18.55
N GLU A 8 -8.03 -10.57 -18.37
CA GLU A 8 -8.09 -11.24 -17.08
C GLU A 8 -6.70 -11.20 -16.44
N TYR A 9 -6.57 -10.45 -15.33
CA TYR A 9 -5.36 -10.45 -14.52
C TYR A 9 -5.19 -11.82 -13.85
N VAL A 10 -4.10 -12.52 -14.14
CA VAL A 10 -3.73 -13.80 -13.53
C VAL A 10 -2.65 -13.54 -12.45
N PRO A 11 -2.99 -13.61 -11.15
CA PRO A 11 -2.04 -13.37 -10.05
C PRO A 11 -1.07 -14.56 -9.84
N PRO A 12 0.03 -14.38 -9.07
CA PRO A 12 0.98 -15.46 -8.78
C PRO A 12 0.35 -16.58 -7.93
N GLU A 13 0.87 -17.81 -8.02
CA GLU A 13 0.37 -19.03 -7.36
C GLU A 13 0.54 -19.07 -5.81
N ARG A 14 0.31 -17.95 -5.11
CA ARG A 14 0.29 -17.87 -3.64
C ARG A 14 -1.07 -17.37 -3.15
N GLY A 15 -1.63 -18.10 -2.20
CA GLY A 15 -3.06 -18.16 -1.86
C GLY A 15 -3.73 -16.94 -1.22
N ASP A 16 -3.24 -15.72 -1.40
CA ASP A 16 -3.70 -14.56 -0.61
C ASP A 16 -4.25 -13.39 -1.43
N VAL A 17 -4.62 -13.63 -2.70
CA VAL A 17 -5.27 -12.59 -3.53
C VAL A 17 -6.77 -12.60 -3.31
N VAL A 18 -7.25 -11.63 -2.52
CA VAL A 18 -8.67 -11.40 -2.30
C VAL A 18 -9.13 -10.19 -3.09
N THR A 19 -10.21 -10.35 -3.86
CA THR A 19 -10.93 -9.22 -4.43
C THR A 19 -11.85 -8.65 -3.35
N VAL A 20 -11.50 -7.48 -2.82
CA VAL A 20 -12.35 -6.80 -1.84
C VAL A 20 -13.45 -6.01 -2.55
N PRO A 21 -14.74 -6.26 -2.25
CA PRO A 21 -15.81 -5.43 -2.78
C PRO A 21 -15.68 -4.00 -2.27
N SER A 22 -15.93 -3.04 -3.14
CA SER A 22 -15.75 -1.60 -2.95
C SER A 22 -16.40 -1.02 -1.69
N GLN A 23 -17.43 -1.68 -1.14
CA GLN A 23 -18.12 -1.26 0.08
C GLN A 23 -17.23 -1.24 1.33
N ARG A 24 -16.05 -1.88 1.30
CA ARG A 24 -15.05 -1.83 2.39
C ARG A 24 -13.99 -0.74 2.21
N VAL A 25 -13.95 -0.08 1.05
CA VAL A 25 -13.03 1.03 0.80
C VAL A 25 -13.79 2.32 1.04
N GLY A 26 -13.41 3.06 2.08
CA GLY A 26 -14.01 4.36 2.37
C GLY A 26 -13.82 5.30 1.19
N VAL A 27 -14.91 5.58 0.46
CA VAL A 27 -14.95 6.63 -0.56
C VAL A 27 -15.05 7.98 0.14
N THR A 28 -13.90 8.60 0.42
CA THR A 28 -13.84 10.02 0.76
C THR A 28 -14.14 10.82 -0.51
N ASN A 29 -15.25 11.56 -0.51
CA ASN A 29 -15.71 12.55 -1.51
C ASN A 29 -16.80 12.17 -2.53
N GLY A 30 -17.58 11.10 -2.33
CA GLY A 30 -18.82 10.91 -3.12
C GLY A 30 -18.65 10.81 -4.65
N LEU A 31 -17.41 10.70 -5.13
CA LEU A 31 -17.09 10.45 -6.52
C LEU A 31 -17.41 8.98 -6.81
N LEU A 32 -18.50 8.77 -7.53
CA LEU A 32 -18.92 7.48 -8.05
C LEU A 32 -17.95 7.04 -9.15
N LEU A 33 -16.73 6.67 -8.77
CA LEU A 33 -15.84 5.91 -9.64
C LEU A 33 -16.49 4.53 -9.82
N ARG A 34 -16.55 4.04 -11.07
CA ARG A 34 -16.81 2.62 -11.33
C ARG A 34 -15.98 1.82 -10.33
N PHE A 35 -16.65 1.00 -9.52
CA PHE A 35 -16.03 0.32 -8.39
C PHE A 35 -14.74 -0.38 -8.83
N PRO A 36 -13.55 0.10 -8.43
CA PRO A 36 -12.32 -0.54 -8.83
C PRO A 36 -12.28 -1.93 -8.20
N GLN A 37 -11.98 -2.95 -8.98
CA GLN A 37 -11.58 -4.24 -8.43
C GLN A 37 -10.21 -4.04 -7.78
N ILE A 38 -10.13 -4.27 -6.47
CA ILE A 38 -8.90 -4.15 -5.70
C ILE A 38 -8.42 -5.55 -5.39
N HIS A 39 -7.22 -5.86 -5.86
CA HIS A 39 -6.48 -7.05 -5.49
C HIS A 39 -5.56 -6.70 -4.32
N SER A 40 -5.49 -7.59 -3.33
CA SER A 40 -4.67 -7.41 -2.13
C SER A 40 -3.76 -8.61 -1.91
N VAL A 41 -2.73 -8.44 -1.09
CA VAL A 41 -1.93 -9.52 -0.50
C VAL A 41 -1.54 -9.09 0.91
N GLY A 42 -1.50 -10.02 1.86
CA GLY A 42 -1.19 -9.75 3.27
C GLY A 42 -2.42 -9.64 4.17
N ASP A 43 -2.27 -8.99 5.33
CA ASP A 43 -3.30 -8.92 6.36
C ASP A 43 -4.40 -7.88 6.05
N LEU A 44 -5.57 -8.38 5.64
CA LEU A 44 -6.75 -7.56 5.37
C LEU A 44 -7.41 -6.97 6.62
N SER A 45 -7.11 -7.47 7.82
CA SER A 45 -7.64 -6.91 9.06
C SER A 45 -7.22 -5.45 9.27
N LEU A 46 -6.08 -5.06 8.68
CA LEU A 46 -5.55 -3.70 8.72
C LEU A 46 -6.50 -2.65 8.12
N LEU A 47 -7.36 -3.04 7.17
CA LEU A 47 -8.35 -2.14 6.56
C LEU A 47 -9.44 -1.70 7.55
N THR A 48 -9.55 -2.35 8.71
CA THR A 48 -10.52 -2.00 9.76
C THR A 48 -9.93 -1.09 10.85
N LEU A 49 -8.62 -0.87 10.82
CA LEU A 49 -7.91 -0.06 11.81
C LEU A 49 -7.86 1.42 11.38
N PRO A 50 -7.71 2.36 12.33
CA PRO A 50 -7.40 3.75 12.00
C PRO A 50 -6.12 3.84 11.18
N GLY A 51 -6.17 4.56 10.06
CA GLY A 51 -5.04 4.73 9.16
C GLY A 51 -4.80 6.18 8.78
N VAL A 52 -3.56 6.51 8.44
CA VAL A 52 -3.16 7.82 7.93
C VAL A 52 -2.34 7.69 6.66
N ALA A 53 -2.65 8.52 5.67
CA ALA A 53 -1.87 8.58 4.44
C ALA A 53 -0.65 9.48 4.63
N ILE A 54 0.56 8.93 4.44
CA ILE A 54 1.80 9.70 4.40
C ILE A 54 2.34 9.64 2.98
N VAL A 55 2.21 10.73 2.24
CA VAL A 55 2.55 10.82 0.82
C VAL A 55 3.45 12.01 0.54
N GLY A 56 4.26 11.93 -0.51
CA GLY A 56 5.00 13.11 -0.94
C GLY A 56 5.96 12.89 -2.11
N ALA A 57 6.99 13.73 -2.18
CA ALA A 57 7.89 13.79 -3.33
C ALA A 57 8.74 12.52 -3.48
N ARG A 58 8.84 12.01 -4.72
CA ARG A 58 9.73 10.89 -5.07
C ARG A 58 11.21 11.22 -4.86
N LYS A 59 11.59 12.46 -5.19
CA LYS A 59 12.94 13.01 -4.95
C LYS A 59 12.93 13.91 -3.72
N ALA A 60 12.60 13.34 -2.57
CA ALA A 60 12.58 14.06 -1.30
C ALA A 60 13.99 14.39 -0.82
N THR A 61 14.15 15.58 -0.21
CA THR A 61 15.36 15.99 0.50
C THR A 61 15.60 15.08 1.72
N PRO A 62 16.84 14.99 2.24
CA PRO A 62 17.12 14.23 3.46
C PRO A 62 16.23 14.65 4.63
N GLU A 63 15.95 15.94 4.75
CA GLU A 63 15.09 16.49 5.79
C GLU A 63 13.62 16.09 5.59
N GLY A 64 13.11 16.12 4.36
CA GLY A 64 11.76 15.64 4.05
C GLY A 64 11.58 14.16 4.42
N ARG A 65 12.58 13.32 4.10
CA ARG A 65 12.57 11.90 4.48
C ARG A 65 12.59 11.71 5.99
N ARG A 66 13.41 12.48 6.72
CA ARG A 66 13.45 12.44 8.19
C ARG A 66 12.10 12.78 8.82
N ARG A 67 11.42 13.81 8.33
CA ARG A 67 10.09 14.20 8.83
C ARG A 67 9.03 13.14 8.55
N ALA A 68 9.05 12.55 7.35
CA ALA A 68 8.15 11.45 7.01
C ALA A 68 8.37 10.23 7.92
N ALA A 69 9.63 9.87 8.16
CA ALA A 69 9.99 8.79 9.07
C ALA A 69 9.55 9.08 10.51
N GLN A 70 9.77 10.31 11.01
CA GLN A 70 9.34 10.70 12.35
C GLN A 70 7.82 10.60 12.51
N LEU A 71 7.06 11.09 11.53
CA LEU A 71 5.60 10.99 11.56
C LEU A 71 5.14 9.53 11.56
N ALA A 72 5.74 8.68 10.72
CA ALA A 72 5.42 7.27 10.66
C ALA A 72 5.76 6.52 11.96
N GLN A 73 6.88 6.89 12.62
CA GLN A 73 7.22 6.39 13.95
C GLN A 73 6.14 6.73 14.98
N ASP A 74 5.67 7.98 14.99
CA ASP A 74 4.64 8.42 15.92
C ASP A 74 3.31 7.68 15.67
N CYS A 75 2.97 7.45 14.40
CA CYS A 75 1.82 6.61 14.03
C CYS A 75 1.97 5.16 14.50
N ALA A 76 3.14 4.55 14.32
CA ALA A 76 3.43 3.20 14.77
C ALA A 76 3.23 3.06 16.29
N ARG A 77 3.76 4.01 17.06
CA ARG A 77 3.59 4.06 18.53
C ARG A 77 2.14 4.23 18.97
N ALA A 78 1.35 4.95 18.17
CA ALA A 78 -0.08 5.16 18.43
C ALA A 78 -0.98 4.01 17.94
N GLY A 79 -0.42 2.97 17.30
CA GLY A 79 -1.21 1.89 16.71
C GLY A 79 -1.99 2.30 15.46
N VAL A 80 -1.60 3.40 14.81
CA VAL A 80 -2.21 3.91 13.57
C VAL A 80 -1.49 3.31 12.36
N VAL A 81 -2.26 2.77 11.41
CA VAL A 81 -1.72 2.16 10.20
C VAL A 81 -1.21 3.24 9.24
N VAL A 82 0.03 3.12 8.78
CA VAL A 82 0.59 4.02 7.76
C VAL A 82 0.18 3.53 6.37
N VAL A 83 -0.45 4.38 5.57
CA VAL A 83 -0.86 4.06 4.20
C VAL A 83 -0.04 4.91 3.21
N SER A 84 0.55 4.30 2.19
CA SER A 84 1.30 5.05 1.16
C SER A 84 1.45 4.29 -0.17
N GLY A 85 2.11 4.88 -1.16
CA GLY A 85 2.13 4.41 -2.56
C GLY A 85 3.33 3.56 -2.97
N LEU A 86 4.17 3.14 -2.01
CA LEU A 86 5.44 2.40 -2.24
C LEU A 86 6.46 3.10 -3.16
N ALA A 87 6.26 4.37 -3.49
CA ALA A 87 7.20 5.12 -4.32
C ALA A 87 8.52 5.39 -3.58
N GLU A 88 9.59 5.72 -4.32
CA GLU A 88 10.80 6.27 -3.71
C GLU A 88 10.50 7.56 -2.93
N GLY A 89 11.41 7.97 -2.04
CA GLY A 89 11.31 9.25 -1.33
C GLY A 89 10.45 9.16 -0.07
N ILE A 90 9.38 9.97 0.01
CA ILE A 90 8.54 10.08 1.21
C ILE A 90 7.82 8.77 1.52
N ASP A 91 7.19 8.15 0.54
CA ASP A 91 6.42 6.92 0.70
C ASP A 91 7.29 5.78 1.26
N TYR A 92 8.46 5.56 0.66
CA TYR A 92 9.44 4.59 1.15
C TYR A 92 9.88 4.89 2.59
N ALA A 93 10.25 6.15 2.90
CA ALA A 93 10.69 6.52 4.24
C ALA A 93 9.61 6.29 5.31
N ALA A 94 8.34 6.56 4.96
CA ALA A 94 7.21 6.34 5.85
C ALA A 94 6.96 4.85 6.12
N HIS A 95 6.92 4.02 5.07
CA HIS A 95 6.75 2.57 5.23
C HIS A 95 7.88 1.93 6.04
N THR A 96 9.14 2.26 5.71
CA THR A 96 10.31 1.73 6.41
C THR A 96 10.26 2.07 7.90
N ALA A 97 10.03 3.34 8.25
CA ALA A 97 9.99 3.76 9.64
C ALA A 97 8.80 3.15 10.41
N ALA A 98 7.63 2.99 9.77
CA ALA A 98 6.50 2.33 10.39
C ALA A 98 6.86 0.88 10.82
N ILE A 99 7.52 0.13 9.94
CA ILE A 99 7.90 -1.26 10.18
C ILE A 99 9.04 -1.37 11.20
N GLU A 100 10.08 -0.55 11.07
CA GLU A 100 11.22 -0.52 12.00
C GLU A 100 10.79 -0.22 13.45
N HIS A 101 9.67 0.48 13.62
CA HIS A 101 9.08 0.80 14.92
C HIS A 101 7.91 -0.10 15.32
N GLY A 102 7.75 -1.26 14.68
CA GLY A 102 6.75 -2.27 15.05
C GLY A 102 5.30 -1.89 14.72
N GLY A 103 5.12 -0.87 13.88
CA GLY A 103 3.83 -0.46 13.35
C GLY A 103 3.37 -1.33 12.17
N ARG A 104 2.20 -0.99 11.65
CA ARG A 104 1.56 -1.67 10.50
C ARG A 104 1.46 -0.71 9.33
N THR A 105 1.55 -1.23 8.11
CA THR A 105 1.48 -0.40 6.92
C THR A 105 0.74 -1.07 5.76
N ILE A 106 0.10 -0.25 4.92
CA ILE A 106 -0.59 -0.68 3.70
C ILE A 106 0.01 0.08 2.52
N ALA A 107 0.49 -0.66 1.52
CA ALA A 107 0.96 -0.09 0.25
C ALA A 107 -0.15 -0.15 -0.82
N ILE A 108 -0.43 0.99 -1.46
CA ILE A 108 -1.34 1.09 -2.60
C ILE A 108 -0.52 1.23 -3.87
N VAL A 109 -0.44 0.17 -4.66
CA VAL A 109 0.38 0.15 -5.87
C VAL A 109 -0.47 0.31 -7.12
N GLY A 110 0.02 1.10 -8.07
CA GLY A 110 -0.57 1.24 -9.42
C GLY A 110 -0.03 0.23 -10.43
N THR A 111 0.82 -0.70 -9.99
CA THR A 111 1.37 -1.79 -10.79
C THR A 111 0.76 -3.12 -10.34
N PRO A 112 0.67 -4.12 -11.25
CA PRO A 112 0.27 -5.47 -10.88
C PRO A 112 1.09 -6.02 -9.69
N LEU A 113 0.45 -6.79 -8.79
CA LEU A 113 1.05 -7.29 -7.54
C LEU A 113 2.22 -8.27 -7.77
N ASP A 114 2.30 -8.88 -8.94
CA ASP A 114 3.38 -9.72 -9.45
C ASP A 114 4.60 -8.92 -9.95
N LYS A 115 4.49 -7.58 -10.03
CA LYS A 115 5.57 -6.69 -10.47
C LYS A 115 5.97 -5.73 -9.35
N VAL A 116 7.14 -6.02 -8.76
CA VAL A 116 7.83 -5.09 -7.86
C VAL A 116 8.20 -3.83 -8.63
N TYR A 117 7.72 -2.67 -8.20
CA TYR A 117 8.18 -1.38 -8.70
C TYR A 117 8.37 -0.35 -7.57
N PRO A 118 9.54 0.31 -7.49
CA PRO A 118 10.71 0.14 -8.36
C PRO A 118 11.42 -1.19 -8.10
N ALA A 119 11.98 -1.80 -9.16
CA ALA A 119 12.65 -3.12 -9.12
C ALA A 119 13.78 -3.23 -8.07
N LYS A 120 14.31 -2.10 -7.58
CA LYS A 120 15.33 -2.04 -6.53
C LYS A 120 14.81 -2.36 -5.12
N HIS A 121 13.49 -2.46 -4.90
CA HIS A 121 12.89 -2.70 -3.58
C HIS A 121 12.27 -4.10 -3.45
N GLY A 122 12.62 -5.04 -4.34
CA GLY A 122 12.03 -6.39 -4.35
C GLY A 122 12.23 -7.18 -3.07
N GLU A 123 13.38 -7.00 -2.42
CA GLU A 123 13.68 -7.66 -1.14
C GLU A 123 12.84 -7.07 0.02
N LEU A 124 12.59 -5.76 0.04
CA LEU A 124 11.69 -5.15 1.05
C LEU A 124 10.24 -5.56 0.84
N GLN A 125 9.76 -5.58 -0.40
CA GLN A 125 8.37 -5.94 -0.68
C GLN A 125 8.06 -7.40 -0.31
N GLN A 126 9.03 -8.32 -0.44
CA GLN A 126 8.88 -9.70 0.03
C GLN A 126 8.88 -9.82 1.56
N ASP A 127 9.80 -9.15 2.27
CA ASP A 127 9.87 -9.21 3.75
C ASP A 127 8.64 -8.57 4.42
N TRP A 128 7.98 -7.62 3.77
CA TRP A 128 6.75 -6.99 4.27
C TRP A 128 5.49 -7.83 4.06
N SER A 129 5.49 -8.70 3.05
CA SER A 129 4.32 -9.54 2.73
C SER A 129 4.12 -10.72 3.67
N THR A 130 5.14 -11.06 4.47
CA THR A 130 5.20 -12.26 5.32
C THR A 130 5.08 -11.97 6.82
N ARG A 131 4.88 -10.70 7.22
CA ARG A 131 4.70 -10.26 8.62
C ARG A 131 3.34 -9.64 8.83
#